data_AF-A0A2I0NVR2-F1
#
_entry.id   AF-A0A2I0NVR2-F1
#
_cell.length_a   1.000
_cell.length_b   1.000
_cell.length_c   1.000
_cell.angle_alpha   90.00
_cell.angle_beta   90.00
_cell.angle_gamma   90.00
#
_symmetry.space_group_name_H-M   'P 1'
#
loop_
_entity.id
_entity.type
_entity.pdbx_description
1 polymer ?
#
loop_
_entity_poly.entity_id
_entity_poly.type
_entity_poly.pdbx_seq_one_letter_code
_entity_poly.pdbx_strand_id
1 'polypeptide(L)' 'MGRGGVRPQLQQEILRLAEFHTYPAPGVLIGAFMVDYAMELLGVTKGQKLYGVCETPKCLPDALQVLA' A
#
# COMPACT_ATOMS: atom_id res chain seq x y z
N MET A 1 -2.65 -1.95 -20.08
CA MET A 1 -3.19 -2.10 -18.72
C MET A 1 -4.18 -3.25 -18.72
N GLY A 2 -4.07 -4.19 -17.78
CA GLY A 2 -5.04 -5.28 -17.63
C GLY A 2 -6.42 -4.77 -17.22
N ARG A 3 -7.47 -5.58 -17.40
CA ARG A 3 -8.85 -5.23 -17.04
C ARG A 3 -8.89 -4.68 -15.60
N GLY A 4 -9.31 -3.43 -15.43
CA GLY A 4 -9.47 -2.77 -14.13
C GLY A 4 -8.55 -1.59 -13.83
N GLY A 5 -7.56 -1.26 -14.69
CA GLY A 5 -6.75 -0.04 -14.54
C GLY A 5 -5.72 -0.07 -13.39
N VAL A 6 -5.69 -1.12 -12.58
CA VAL A 6 -4.73 -1.34 -11.50
C VAL A 6 -3.57 -2.19 -12.00
N ARG A 7 -2.32 -1.85 -11.63
CA ARG A 7 -1.12 -2.62 -12.00
C ARG A 7 -1.16 -4.01 -11.33
N PRO A 8 -0.76 -5.10 -12.02
CA PRO A 8 -0.81 -6.45 -11.45
C PRO A 8 -0.04 -6.60 -10.14
N GLN A 9 1.07 -5.88 -9.98
CA GLN A 9 1.87 -5.86 -8.76
C GLN A 9 1.05 -5.31 -7.58
N LEU A 10 0.42 -4.14 -7.77
CA LEU A 10 -0.42 -3.52 -6.77
C LEU A 10 -1.65 -4.39 -6.41
N GLN A 11 -2.21 -5.13 -7.37
CA GLN A 11 -3.28 -6.09 -7.07
C GLN A 11 -2.83 -7.17 -6.08
N GLN A 12 -1.62 -7.72 -6.26
CA GLN A 12 -1.06 -8.72 -5.34
C GLN A 12 -0.73 -8.12 -3.98
N GLU A 13 -0.20 -6.89 -3.96
CA GLU A 13 0.08 -6.16 -2.72
C GLU A 13 -1.18 -5.88 -1.91
N ILE A 14 -2.28 -5.49 -2.57
CA ILE A 14 -3.59 -5.29 -1.92
C ILE A 14 -4.09 -6.60 -1.28
N LEU A 15 -3.93 -7.74 -1.95
CA LEU A 15 -4.33 -9.05 -1.39
C LEU A 15 -3.49 -9.40 -0.16
N ARG A 16 -2.16 -9.26 -0.25
CA ARG A 16 -1.25 -9.51 0.88
C ARG A 16 -1.55 -8.58 2.05
N LEU A 17 -1.85 -7.32 1.77
CA LEU A 17 -2.19 -6.33 2.78
C LEU A 17 -3.53 -6.67 3.45
N ALA A 18 -4.54 -7.12 2.69
CA ALA A 18 -5.82 -7.56 3.26
C ALA A 18 -5.66 -8.80 4.16
N GLU A 19 -4.78 -9.74 3.79
CA GLU A 19 -4.42 -10.89 4.63
C GLU A 19 -3.72 -10.45 5.91
N PHE A 20 -2.74 -9.54 5.82
CA PHE A 20 -2.03 -8.99 6.98
C PHE A 20 -2.96 -8.24 7.94
N HIS A 21 -3.87 -7.43 7.39
CA HIS A 21 -4.86 -6.68 8.18
C HIS A 21 -6.04 -7.55 8.68
N THR A 22 -6.11 -8.82 8.29
CA THR A 22 -7.19 -9.79 8.60
C THR A 22 -8.55 -9.51 7.94
N TYR A 23 -8.73 -8.38 7.25
CA TYR A 23 -9.96 -8.03 6.53
C TYR A 23 -9.68 -6.94 5.47
N PRO A 24 -10.33 -6.94 4.29
CA PRO A 24 -10.19 -5.89 3.28
C PRO A 24 -10.95 -4.60 3.67
N ALA A 25 -10.53 -3.96 4.77
CA ALA A 25 -11.17 -2.74 5.25
C ALA A 25 -11.00 -1.57 4.24
N PRO A 26 -11.98 -0.67 4.08
CA PRO A 26 -11.87 0.46 3.14
C PRO A 26 -10.61 1.31 3.33
N GLY A 27 -10.21 1.56 4.59
CA GLY A 27 -9.00 2.33 4.89
C GLY A 27 -7.70 1.64 4.44
N VAL A 28 -7.68 0.30 4.41
CA VAL A 28 -6.56 -0.48 3.91
C VAL A 28 -6.48 -0.41 2.39
N LEU A 29 -7.61 -0.54 1.71
CA LEU A 29 -7.67 -0.47 0.25
C LEU A 29 -7.23 0.92 -0.25
N ILE A 30 -7.73 1.99 0.37
CA ILE A 30 -7.30 3.37 0.07
C ILE A 30 -5.82 3.54 0.41
N GLY A 31 -5.39 3.01 1.56
CA GLY A 31 -4.00 3.09 2.01
C GLY A 31 -3.01 2.48 1.02
N ALA A 32 -3.35 1.36 0.38
CA ALA A 32 -2.50 0.76 -0.65
C ALA A 32 -2.22 1.73 -1.81
N PHE A 33 -3.25 2.39 -2.34
CA PHE A 33 -3.09 3.39 -3.39
C PHE A 33 -2.33 4.63 -2.92
N MET A 34 -2.54 5.07 -1.67
CA MET A 34 -1.81 6.21 -1.10
C MET A 34 -0.31 5.94 -1.02
N VAL A 35 0.06 4.77 -0.49
CA VAL A 35 1.48 4.37 -0.35
C VAL A 35 2.08 4.15 -1.73
N ASP A 36 1.39 3.43 -2.63
CA ASP A 36 1.84 3.21 -4.00
C ASP A 36 2.15 4.53 -4.73
N TYR A 37 1.24 5.50 -4.61
CA TYR A 37 1.44 6.82 -5.22
C TYR A 37 2.58 7.61 -4.56
N ALA A 38 2.73 7.52 -3.24
CA ALA A 38 3.87 8.14 -2.55
C ALA A 38 5.21 7.55 -3.02
N MET A 39 5.28 6.23 -3.22
CA MET A 39 6.49 5.53 -3.70
C MET A 39 6.83 5.95 -5.14
N GLU A 40 5.81 6.13 -5.99
CA GLU A 40 5.99 6.66 -7.34
C GLU A 40 6.54 8.09 -7.33
N LEU A 41 5.93 8.99 -6.54
CA LEU A 41 6.36 10.38 -6.41
C LEU A 41 7.79 10.52 -5.87
N LEU A 42 8.17 9.66 -4.93
CA LEU A 42 9.50 9.64 -4.33
C LEU A 42 10.55 8.93 -5.18
N GLY A 43 10.15 8.24 -6.25
CA GLY A 43 11.06 7.47 -7.11
C GLY A 43 11.79 6.36 -6.35
N VAL A 44 11.11 5.72 -5.39
CA VAL A 44 11.75 4.72 -4.51
C VAL A 44 12.17 3.49 -5.29
N THR A 45 13.36 2.99 -4.97
CA THR A 45 13.91 1.74 -5.49
C THR A 45 14.02 0.68 -4.39
N LYS A 46 13.96 -0.60 -4.78
CA LYS A 46 14.05 -1.71 -3.83
C LYS A 46 15.32 -1.62 -2.97
N GLY A 47 15.16 -1.82 -1.66
CA GLY A 47 16.26 -1.86 -0.69
C GLY A 47 16.55 -0.54 0.02
N GLN A 48 15.82 0.54 -0.31
CA GLN A 48 15.87 1.78 0.44
C GLN A 48 15.13 1.64 1.78
N LYS A 49 15.72 2.14 2.86
CA LYS A 49 15.02 2.27 4.14
C LYS A 49 14.14 3.51 4.09
N LEU A 50 12.85 3.32 4.34
CA LEU A 50 11.89 4.40 4.39
C LEU A 50 11.42 4.63 5.83
N TYR A 51 11.11 5.89 6.11
CA TYR A 51 10.42 6.30 7.32
C TYR A 51 9.14 7.00 6.88
N GLY A 52 8.01 6.56 7.40
CA GLY A 52 6.72 7.17 7.12
C GLY A 52 5.94 7.41 8.40
N VAL A 53 5.01 8.35 8.34
CA VAL A 53 4.11 8.72 9.43
C VAL A 53 2.69 8.52 8.93
N CYS A 54 1.84 7.90 9.74
CA CYS A 54 0.41 7.88 9.53
C CYS A 54 -0.23 8.80 10.57
N GLU A 55 -1.06 9.74 10.11
CA GLU A 55 -1.79 10.67 10.97
C GLU A 55 -2.99 10.03 11.68
N THR A 56 -3.26 8.75 11.37
CA THR A 56 -4.27 7.92 12.01
C THR A 56 -3.69 6.56 12.37
N PRO A 57 -4.01 6.01 13.56
CA PRO A 57 -3.57 4.68 13.93
C PRO A 57 -4.41 3.57 13.29
N LYS A 58 -5.52 3.91 12.61
CA LYS A 58 -6.49 2.93 12.13
C LYS A 58 -6.25 2.56 10.68
N CYS A 59 -6.03 1.28 10.42
CA CYS A 59 -5.89 0.65 9.10
C CYS A 59 -4.67 1.08 8.27
N LEU A 60 -4.51 2.38 8.02
CA LEU A 60 -3.47 2.95 7.15
C LEU A 60 -2.03 2.55 7.54
N PRO A 61 -1.65 2.43 8.83
CA PRO A 61 -0.30 2.01 9.20
C PRO A 61 0.13 0.66 8.63
N ASP A 62 -0.81 -0.24 8.35
CA ASP A 62 -0.50 -1.56 7.79
C ASP A 62 -0.15 -1.46 6.31
N ALA A 63 -0.77 -0.54 5.56
CA ALA A 63 -0.41 -0.29 4.17
C ALA A 63 1.04 0.19 4.06
N LEU A 64 1.46 1.09 4.95
CA LEU A 64 2.83 1.57 5.01
C LEU A 64 3.80 0.43 5.34
N GLN A 65 3.48 -0.43 6.32
CA GLN A 65 4.35 -1.53 6.73
C GLN A 65 4.48 -2.67 5.70
N VAL A 66 3.47 -2.88 4.86
CA VAL A 66 3.46 -4.00 3.89
C VAL A 66 4.02 -3.59 2.54
N LEU A 67 3.81 -2.34 2.11
CA LEU A 67 4.16 -1.87 0.75
C LEU A 67 5.46 -1.04 0.68
N ALA A 68 5.87 -0.36 1.75
CA ALA A 68 7.05 0.51 1.78
C ALA A 68 8.25 -0.15 2.49
#